data_AF-A0A2G5UR28-F1
#
_entry.id   AF-A0A2G5UR28-F1
#
_cell.length_a   1.000
_cell.length_b   1.000
_cell.length_c   1.000
_cell.angle_alpha   90.00
_cell.angle_beta   90.00
_cell.angle_gamma   90.00
#
_symmetry.space_group_name_H-M   'P 1'
#
loop_
_entity.id
_entity.type
_entity.pdbx_description
1 polymer ?
#
loop_
_entity_poly.entity_id
_entity_poly.type
_entity_poly.pdbx_seq_one_letter_code
_entity_poly.pdbx_strand_id
1 'polypeptide(L)'
;MVEKMKSCTDLVEIHQIADYEYYQFEGKLLKYVKEVELNIQRIKETCDVSAVTLLPEDPEFSQRFVNLYWRIINNQPITSSEIEVSDSESFICTEEMTSDQKTLQCQECEKVTHHKCVSKWLKINRSCPNCREKMLDPEEFPNLGQ
;
A
#
# COMPACT_ATOMS: atom_id res chain seq x y z
N MET A 1 0.30 -3.01 19.55
CA MET A 1 1.63 -2.69 18.98
C MET A 1 1.85 -1.18 18.97
N VAL A 2 0.94 -0.44 18.33
CA VAL A 2 0.87 1.03 18.24
C VAL A 2 1.05 1.75 19.59
N GLU A 3 0.14 1.55 20.54
CA GLU A 3 0.23 2.22 21.87
C GLU A 3 1.51 1.90 22.63
N LYS A 4 1.98 0.66 22.53
CA LYS A 4 3.24 0.25 23.14
C LYS A 4 4.42 0.99 22.51
N MET A 5 4.46 1.09 21.19
CA MET A 5 5.50 1.84 20.46
C MET A 5 5.52 3.31 20.88
N LYS A 6 4.34 3.95 20.92
CA LYS A 6 4.18 5.34 21.36
C LYS A 6 4.64 5.57 22.79
N SER A 7 4.44 4.60 23.68
CA SER A 7 4.91 4.70 25.08
C SER A 7 6.44 4.58 25.24
N CYS A 8 7.16 4.11 24.21
CA CYS A 8 8.60 3.89 24.27
C CYS A 8 9.44 5.06 23.74
N THR A 9 8.82 6.10 23.17
CA THR A 9 9.53 7.23 22.56
C THR A 9 8.65 8.47 22.49
N ASP A 10 9.22 9.65 22.67
CA ASP A 10 8.52 10.93 22.53
C ASP A 10 8.68 11.54 21.12
N LEU A 11 9.28 10.81 20.17
CA LEU A 11 9.48 11.29 18.79
C LEU A 11 8.15 11.34 18.04
N VAL A 12 7.78 12.55 17.61
CA VAL A 12 6.50 12.85 16.95
C VAL A 12 6.33 12.06 15.67
N GLU A 13 7.39 11.92 14.88
CA GLU A 13 7.39 11.21 13.60
C GLU A 13 7.07 9.71 13.81
N ILE A 14 7.55 9.13 14.91
CA ILE A 14 7.24 7.74 15.26
C ILE A 14 5.77 7.60 15.64
N HIS A 15 5.21 8.57 16.36
CA HIS A 15 3.79 8.57 16.71
C HIS A 15 2.93 8.66 15.45
N GLN A 16 3.31 9.52 14.50
CA GLN A 16 2.63 9.67 13.21
C GLN A 16 2.67 8.37 12.40
N ILE A 17 3.83 7.72 12.30
CA ILE A 17 3.96 6.41 11.64
C ILE A 17 3.04 5.38 12.30
N ALA A 18 3.00 5.35 13.64
CA ALA A 18 2.19 4.39 14.37
C ALA A 18 0.67 4.63 14.20
N ASP A 19 0.23 5.88 14.18
CA ASP A 19 -1.16 6.24 13.88
C ASP A 19 -1.54 5.89 12.45
N TYR A 20 -0.68 6.21 11.49
CA TYR A 20 -0.90 5.90 10.10
C TYR A 20 -1.11 4.39 9.88
N GLU A 21 -0.21 3.58 10.43
CA GLU A 21 -0.28 2.11 10.34
C GLU A 21 -1.52 1.53 11.03
N TYR A 22 -1.95 2.14 12.13
CA TYR A 22 -3.21 1.79 12.79
C TYR A 22 -4.40 2.01 11.86
N TYR A 23 -4.52 3.19 11.26
CA TYR A 23 -5.65 3.51 10.37
C TYR A 23 -5.65 2.65 9.11
N GLN A 24 -4.47 2.36 8.54
CA GLN A 24 -4.36 1.45 7.40
C GLN A 24 -4.80 0.03 7.76
N PHE A 25 -4.34 -0.49 8.90
CA PHE A 25 -4.75 -1.81 9.40
C PHE A 25 -6.27 -1.86 9.63
N GLU A 26 -6.85 -0.84 10.28
CA GLU A 26 -8.29 -0.75 10.54
C GLU A 26 -9.10 -0.75 9.23
N GLY A 27 -8.65 0.00 8.23
CA GLY A 27 -9.27 0.02 6.90
C GLY A 27 -9.21 -1.34 6.20
N LYS A 28 -8.05 -2.02 6.23
CA LYS A 28 -7.90 -3.38 5.69
C LYS A 28 -8.81 -4.37 6.42
N LEU A 29 -8.85 -4.31 7.75
CA LEU A 29 -9.69 -5.18 8.57
C LEU A 29 -11.17 -4.99 8.26
N LEU A 30 -11.64 -3.74 8.15
CA LEU A 30 -13.02 -3.44 7.80
C LEU A 30 -13.40 -4.02 6.44
N LYS A 31 -12.53 -3.86 5.43
CA LYS A 31 -12.74 -4.42 4.09
C LYS A 31 -12.81 -5.95 4.12
N TYR A 32 -11.91 -6.58 4.87
CA TYR A 32 -11.86 -8.03 5.02
C TYR A 32 -13.14 -8.58 5.67
N VAL A 33 -13.53 -8.02 6.83
CA VAL A 33 -14.75 -8.43 7.56
C VAL A 33 -15.97 -8.27 6.67
N LYS A 34 -16.10 -7.15 5.97
CA LYS A 34 -17.21 -6.91 5.04
C LYS A 34 -17.28 -7.97 3.94
N GLU A 35 -16.15 -8.35 3.34
CA GLU A 35 -16.14 -9.37 2.29
C GLU A 35 -16.52 -10.76 2.83
N VAL A 36 -16.04 -11.10 4.03
CA VAL A 36 -16.43 -12.35 4.73
C VAL A 36 -17.94 -12.38 4.97
N GLU A 37 -18.51 -11.29 5.50
CA GLU A 37 -19.96 -11.20 5.75
C GLU A 37 -20.77 -11.34 4.46
N LEU A 38 -20.35 -10.68 3.38
CA LEU A 38 -20.99 -10.80 2.07
C LEU A 38 -20.93 -12.22 1.52
N ASN A 39 -19.81 -12.91 1.65
CA ASN A 39 -19.66 -14.30 1.23
C ASN A 39 -20.54 -15.25 2.06
N ILE A 40 -20.59 -15.06 3.38
CA ILE A 40 -21.50 -15.83 4.26
C ILE A 40 -22.95 -15.62 3.83
N GLN A 41 -23.35 -14.37 3.57
CA GLN A 41 -24.71 -14.06 3.14
C GLN A 41 -25.04 -14.71 1.80
N ARG A 42 -24.11 -14.63 0.83
CA ARG A 42 -24.26 -15.25 -0.49
C ARG A 42 -24.47 -16.76 -0.37
N ILE A 43 -23.64 -17.46 0.41
CA ILE A 43 -23.80 -18.90 0.64
C ILE A 43 -25.16 -19.21 1.27
N LYS A 44 -25.61 -18.41 2.25
CA LYS A 44 -26.93 -18.62 2.89
C LYS A 44 -28.10 -18.46 1.91
N GLU A 45 -28.01 -17.50 1.00
CA GLU A 45 -29.07 -17.20 0.03
C GLU A 45 -29.09 -18.18 -1.14
N THR A 46 -27.93 -18.54 -1.67
CA THR A 46 -27.83 -19.36 -2.90
C THR A 46 -27.63 -20.85 -2.60
N CYS A 47 -27.19 -21.22 -1.40
CA CYS A 47 -26.67 -22.55 -1.06
C CYS A 47 -25.54 -23.02 -2.00
N ASP A 48 -24.87 -22.10 -2.68
CA ASP A 48 -23.82 -22.38 -3.65
C ASP A 48 -22.50 -21.73 -3.22
N VAL A 49 -21.55 -22.59 -2.82
CA VAL A 49 -20.21 -22.18 -2.40
C VAL A 49 -19.34 -21.69 -3.56
N SER A 50 -19.66 -22.03 -4.81
CA SER A 50 -18.90 -21.56 -5.97
C SER A 50 -19.14 -20.09 -6.29
N ALA A 51 -20.23 -19.52 -5.74
CA ALA A 51 -20.59 -18.12 -5.95
C ALA A 51 -19.76 -17.13 -5.11
N VAL A 52 -18.94 -17.58 -4.15
CA VAL A 52 -18.16 -16.69 -3.27
C VAL A 52 -17.05 -15.95 -4.01
N THR A 53 -16.73 -14.75 -3.51
CA THR A 53 -15.63 -13.92 -4.00
C THR A 53 -14.37 -14.20 -3.18
N LEU A 54 -13.20 -14.00 -3.78
CA LEU A 54 -11.93 -14.12 -3.06
C LEU A 54 -11.87 -13.08 -1.94
N LEU A 55 -11.37 -13.50 -0.78
CA LEU A 55 -11.13 -12.58 0.32
C LEU A 55 -9.97 -11.64 -0.04
N PRO A 56 -9.98 -10.40 0.50
CA PRO A 56 -8.82 -9.53 0.42
C PRO A 56 -7.60 -10.17 1.08
N GLU A 57 -6.42 -9.58 0.86
CA GLU A 57 -5.22 -9.92 1.62
C GLU A 57 -5.47 -9.76 3.12
N ASP A 58 -4.80 -10.59 3.92
CA ASP A 58 -4.96 -10.57 5.37
C ASP A 58 -4.59 -9.20 5.93
N PRO A 59 -5.38 -8.65 6.88
CA PRO A 59 -5.06 -7.36 7.50
C PRO A 59 -3.80 -7.50 8.33
N GLU A 60 -2.73 -6.85 7.87
CA GLU A 60 -1.43 -6.85 8.54
C GLU A 60 -0.81 -5.44 8.53
N PHE A 61 -0.02 -5.17 9.57
CA PHE A 61 0.87 -4.01 9.60
C PHE A 61 1.97 -4.15 8.55
N SER A 62 2.47 -3.03 8.02
CA SER A 62 3.58 -3.08 7.07
C SER A 62 4.84 -3.69 7.69
N GLN A 63 5.66 -4.33 6.85
CA GLN A 63 6.95 -4.86 7.28
C GLN A 63 7.86 -3.73 7.81
N ARG A 64 7.77 -2.53 7.22
CA ARG A 64 8.47 -1.34 7.69
C ARG A 64 8.09 -1.02 9.13
N PHE A 65 6.80 -0.97 9.43
CA PHE A 65 6.31 -0.69 10.79
C PHE A 65 6.75 -1.77 11.78
N VAL A 66 6.61 -3.05 11.42
CA VAL A 66 7.02 -4.16 12.28
C VAL A 66 8.51 -4.08 12.60
N ASN A 67 9.35 -3.80 11.61
CA ASN A 67 10.79 -3.64 11.80
C ASN A 67 11.13 -2.45 12.71
N LEU A 68 10.50 -1.30 12.46
CA LEU A 68 10.70 -0.10 13.27
C LEU A 68 10.25 -0.31 14.72
N TYR A 69 9.08 -0.94 14.91
CA TYR A 69 8.56 -1.33 16.23
C TYR A 69 9.58 -2.17 17.00
N TRP A 70 10.12 -3.24 16.37
CA TRP A 70 11.12 -4.10 17.00
C TRP A 70 12.40 -3.37 17.37
N ARG A 71 12.86 -2.40 16.58
CA ARG A 71 14.02 -1.58 16.95
C ARG A 71 13.74 -0.75 18.19
N ILE A 72 12.61 -0.06 18.23
CA ILE A 72 12.23 0.83 19.34
C ILE A 72 12.09 0.05 20.65
N ILE A 73 11.33 -1.04 20.67
CA ILE A 73 11.11 -1.81 21.91
C ILE A 73 12.37 -2.53 22.41
N ASN A 74 13.35 -2.78 21.54
CA ASN A 74 14.65 -3.32 21.92
C ASN A 74 15.72 -2.22 22.14
N ASN A 75 15.33 -0.95 22.13
CA ASN A 75 16.21 0.20 22.31
C ASN A 75 17.41 0.22 21.35
N GLN A 76 17.18 -0.23 20.12
CA GLN A 76 18.18 -0.22 19.04
C GLN A 76 18.23 1.17 18.36
N PRO A 77 19.40 1.56 17.82
CA PRO A 77 19.52 2.83 17.10
C PRO A 77 18.61 2.85 15.87
N ILE A 78 17.90 3.97 15.69
CA ILE A 78 17.02 4.24 14.56
C ILE A 78 17.76 5.19 13.63
N THR A 79 17.77 4.93 12.33
CA THR A 79 18.38 5.85 11.34
C THR A 79 17.33 6.81 10.79
N SER A 80 17.75 8.02 10.41
CA SER A 80 16.82 9.03 9.85
C SER A 80 16.02 8.51 8.66
N SER A 81 16.63 7.68 7.82
CA SER A 81 15.97 7.02 6.68
C SER A 81 14.79 6.11 7.03
N GLU A 82 14.70 5.63 8.27
CA GLU A 82 13.58 4.78 8.73
C GLU A 82 12.37 5.62 9.19
N ILE A 83 12.66 6.84 9.64
CA ILE A 83 11.70 7.81 10.14
C ILE A 83 11.21 8.70 8.99
N GLU A 84 12.01 8.89 7.94
CA GLU A 84 11.62 9.64 6.76
C GLU A 84 10.33 9.08 6.15
N VAL A 85 9.27 9.90 6.22
CA VAL A 85 8.03 9.68 5.49
C VAL A 85 8.32 10.04 4.04
N SER A 86 8.86 9.08 3.29
CA SER A 86 9.00 9.25 1.85
C SER A 86 7.62 9.18 1.21
N ASP A 87 7.41 9.93 0.11
CA ASP A 87 6.28 9.77 -0.80
C ASP A 87 6.37 8.42 -1.57
N SER A 88 6.80 7.33 -0.90
CA SER A 88 6.87 5.98 -1.45
C SER A 88 5.51 5.30 -1.51
N GLU A 89 4.44 6.02 -1.26
CA GLU A 89 3.09 5.53 -1.46
C GLU A 89 2.64 5.76 -2.90
N SER A 90 2.07 4.71 -3.48
CA SER A 90 1.40 4.82 -4.76
C SER A 90 0.14 5.64 -4.59
N PHE A 91 0.08 6.85 -5.15
CA PHE A 91 -1.10 7.73 -5.06
C PHE A 91 -2.38 7.12 -5.68
N ILE A 92 -2.27 5.99 -6.42
CA ILE A 92 -3.42 5.28 -6.98
C ILE A 92 -4.07 4.34 -5.96
N CYS A 93 -3.28 3.62 -5.15
CA CYS A 93 -3.80 2.59 -4.24
C CYS A 93 -3.49 2.84 -2.76
N THR A 94 -2.74 3.90 -2.46
CA THR A 94 -2.29 4.28 -1.11
C THR A 94 -1.58 3.14 -0.36
N GLU A 95 -1.07 2.13 -1.09
CA GLU A 95 -0.25 1.06 -0.55
C GLU A 95 1.23 1.48 -0.61
N GLU A 96 2.00 1.08 0.40
CA GLU A 96 3.45 1.29 0.43
C GLU A 96 4.13 0.53 -0.72
N MET A 97 5.08 1.18 -1.40
CA MET A 97 5.91 0.55 -2.41
C MET A 97 7.10 -0.13 -1.74
N THR A 98 7.18 -1.46 -1.84
CA THR A 98 8.33 -2.24 -1.37
C THR A 98 9.39 -2.37 -2.46
N SER A 99 10.65 -2.60 -2.08
CA SER A 99 11.80 -2.60 -3.03
C SER A 99 11.78 -3.76 -4.05
N ASP A 100 11.02 -4.81 -3.77
CA ASP A 100 10.85 -5.99 -4.63
C ASP A 100 9.68 -5.85 -5.63
N GLN A 101 8.83 -4.84 -5.47
CA GLN A 101 7.71 -4.60 -6.38
C GLN A 101 8.15 -3.86 -7.63
N LYS A 102 7.65 -4.30 -8.80
CA LYS A 102 7.81 -3.54 -10.04
C LYS A 102 7.15 -2.17 -9.89
N THR A 103 7.91 -1.11 -10.14
CA THR A 103 7.43 0.27 -10.15
C THR A 103 7.58 0.89 -11.53
N LEU A 104 6.79 1.93 -11.81
CA LEU A 104 6.96 2.80 -12.96
C LEU A 104 7.11 4.23 -12.46
N GLN A 105 8.07 4.96 -13.03
CA GLN A 105 8.32 6.36 -12.73
C GLN A 105 7.88 7.23 -13.90
N CYS A 106 7.14 8.30 -13.59
CA CYS A 106 6.81 9.33 -14.57
C CYS A 106 8.07 10.11 -14.95
N GLN A 107 8.33 10.30 -16.24
CA GLN A 107 9.50 11.05 -16.71
C GLN A 107 9.38 12.56 -16.46
N GLU A 108 8.16 13.09 -16.35
CA GLU A 108 7.91 14.54 -16.24
C GLU A 108 7.90 15.03 -14.78
N CYS A 109 7.29 14.26 -13.87
CA CYS A 109 7.17 14.66 -12.46
C CYS A 109 7.90 13.74 -11.48
N GLU A 110 8.63 12.75 -12.00
CA GLU A 110 9.45 11.80 -11.24
C GLU A 110 8.70 10.97 -10.18
N LYS A 111 7.36 11.06 -10.13
CA LYS A 111 6.56 10.24 -9.21
C LYS A 111 6.58 8.78 -9.61
N VAL A 112 6.84 7.95 -8.61
CA VAL A 112 6.90 6.49 -8.70
C VAL A 112 5.56 5.91 -8.29
N THR A 113 5.12 4.85 -8.95
CA THR A 113 3.85 4.17 -8.66
C THR A 113 4.01 2.68 -8.93
N HIS A 114 3.27 1.81 -8.23
CA HIS A 114 3.29 0.37 -8.56
C HIS A 114 2.91 0.16 -10.02
N HIS A 115 3.68 -0.68 -10.71
CA HIS A 115 3.40 -1.05 -12.10
C HIS A 115 1.98 -1.60 -12.23
N LYS A 116 1.55 -2.50 -11.32
CA LYS A 116 0.20 -3.07 -11.31
C LYS A 116 -0.92 -2.01 -11.29
N CYS A 117 -0.70 -0.90 -10.59
CA CYS A 117 -1.70 0.16 -10.41
C CYS A 117 -1.72 1.11 -11.60
N VAL A 118 -0.54 1.55 -12.01
CA VAL A 118 -0.39 2.51 -13.12
C VAL A 118 -0.70 1.88 -14.46
N SER A 119 -0.38 0.60 -14.70
CA SER A 119 -0.78 -0.12 -15.93
C SER A 119 -2.30 -0.12 -16.12
N LYS A 120 -3.07 -0.33 -15.05
CA LYS A 120 -4.55 -0.26 -15.11
C LYS A 120 -5.03 1.15 -15.45
N TRP A 121 -4.40 2.17 -14.87
CA TRP A 121 -4.71 3.57 -15.16
C TRP A 121 -4.41 3.97 -16.61
N LEU A 122 -3.25 3.57 -17.13
CA LEU A 122 -2.75 3.96 -18.45
C LEU A 122 -3.58 3.38 -19.59
N LYS A 123 -4.18 2.20 -19.41
CA LYS A 123 -5.13 1.61 -20.36
C LYS A 123 -6.33 2.52 -20.65
N ILE A 124 -6.72 3.36 -19.70
CA ILE A 124 -7.87 4.25 -19.81
C ILE A 124 -7.42 5.68 -20.13
N ASN A 125 -6.49 6.23 -19.35
CA ASN A 125 -6.20 7.66 -19.34
C ASN A 125 -4.95 8.07 -20.12
N ARG A 126 -4.06 7.12 -20.46
CA ARG A 126 -2.78 7.35 -21.20
C ARG A 126 -1.98 8.58 -20.72
N SER A 127 -2.04 8.83 -19.41
CA SER A 127 -1.45 10.00 -18.76
C SER A 127 -1.02 9.65 -17.35
N CYS A 128 -0.06 10.40 -16.81
CA CYS A 128 0.39 10.29 -15.44
C CYS A 128 -0.78 10.56 -14.47
N PRO A 129 -1.04 9.69 -13.48
CA PRO A 129 -2.08 9.92 -12.48
C PRO A 129 -1.83 11.19 -11.63
N ASN A 130 -0.57 11.63 -11.52
CA ASN A 130 -0.17 12.79 -10.73
C ASN A 130 -0.19 14.09 -11.53
N CYS A 131 0.65 14.22 -12.56
CA CYS A 131 0.78 15.48 -13.32
C CYS A 131 -0.09 15.56 -14.58
N ARG A 132 -0.77 14.46 -14.96
CA ARG A 132 -1.59 14.34 -16.18
C ARG A 132 -0.84 14.47 -17.51
N GLU A 133 0.49 14.58 -17.47
CA GLU A 133 1.31 14.52 -18.68
C GLU A 133 1.22 13.16 -19.36
N LYS A 134 1.48 13.13 -20.67
CA LYS A 134 1.37 11.92 -21.48
C LYS A 134 2.32 10.85 -20.94
N MET A 135 1.76 9.68 -20.65
CA MET A 135 2.52 8.54 -20.15
C MET A 135 1.95 7.28 -20.79
N LEU A 136 2.82 6.39 -21.26
CA LEU A 136 2.45 5.11 -21.84
C LEU A 136 3.07 3.98 -21.03
N ASP A 137 2.39 2.85 -20.99
CA ASP A 137 2.93 1.65 -20.34
C ASP A 137 4.01 1.06 -21.25
N PRO A 138 5.29 0.97 -20.79
CA PRO A 138 6.37 0.46 -21.61
C PRO A 138 6.29 -1.04 -21.89
N GLU A 139 5.53 -1.83 -21.12
CA GLU A 139 5.27 -3.25 -21.42
C GLU A 139 4.22 -3.40 -22.53
N GLU A 140 3.25 -2.49 -22.64
CA GLU A 140 2.22 -2.50 -23.70
C GLU A 140 2.69 -1.78 -24.98
N PHE A 141 3.49 -0.72 -24.82
CA PHE A 141 4.04 0.09 -25.90
C PHE A 141 5.57 0.16 -25.77
N PRO A 142 6.28 -0.94 -26.08
CA PRO A 142 7.74 -0.93 -26.03
C PRO A 142 8.28 0.08 -27.06
N ASN A 143 9.39 0.74 -26.71
CA ASN A 143 10.08 1.62 -27.66
C ASN A 143 10.54 0.79 -28.86
N LEU A 144 9.93 1.02 -30.02
CA LEU A 144 10.27 0.36 -31.28
C LEU A 144 11.48 1.00 -32.00
N GLY A 145 12.13 1.97 -31.35
CA GLY A 145 13.27 2.70 -31.90
C GLY A 145 14.61 2.17 -31.38
N GLN A 146 15.31 1.42 -32.23
CA GLN A 146 16.77 1.48 -32.37
C GLN A 146 17.08 2.07 -33.74
#